data_AF-A0A925IIR0-F1
#
_entry.id   AF-A0A925IIR0-F1
#
_cell.length_a   1.000
_cell.length_b   1.000
_cell.length_c   1.000
_cell.angle_alpha   90.00
_cell.angle_beta   90.00
_cell.angle_gamma   90.00
#
_symmetry.space_group_name_H-M   'P 1'
#
loop_
_entity.id
_entity.type
_entity.pdbx_description
1 polymer ?
#
loop_
_entity_poly.entity_id
_entity_poly.type
_entity_poly.pdbx_seq_one_letter_code
_entity_poly.pdbx_strand_id
1 'polypeptide(L)'
;MKRIDFISRLSVLAAGSCLPSAAGSFFSDESPFAKRLKPVGRVLELEGYYVWCNSPIEDENGKIHIFFSRWDAKKGMGGWIKGCEIAHAVAGVPEGPYQFVETVLAPRSDYWDATTCHNPLIKKVDNKYCLFYMGNSNGKTNTKRIGLAIADSLNGPWLRPDKPLLEAGPEGEWDDHCTTNPAFIKHSDGKYWLYYKSWNTKDYETATNPLIRGNRKYGLAIADKLEGPYIKYAGNPVIDFSYKGNNCQFEDAFIWRDRKKLKMIARDMGFFNHENGIIMNSGNGIKWQEPEIAYYAVNKYIQQPPAPPHLKKYGRFERPQILFLKGKPAYLFTTSQGGKYMSSSPFIFKIQ
;
A
#
# COMPACT_ATOMS: atom_id res chain seq x y z
N MET A 1 -44.77 64.64 -10.64
CA MET A 1 -44.29 66.02 -10.90
C MET A 1 -42.77 65.95 -11.12
N LYS A 2 -42.24 66.83 -11.98
CA LYS A 2 -41.00 66.77 -12.77
C LYS A 2 -39.64 66.42 -12.07
N ARG A 3 -38.77 65.82 -12.91
CA ARG A 3 -37.30 66.02 -13.13
C ARG A 3 -36.30 65.69 -12.00
N ILE A 4 -35.36 64.79 -12.29
CA ILE A 4 -34.01 65.15 -12.79
C ILE A 4 -33.36 63.92 -13.44
N ASP A 5 -32.70 64.20 -14.56
CA ASP A 5 -32.07 63.29 -15.51
C ASP A 5 -30.90 62.48 -14.95
N PHE A 6 -30.78 61.22 -15.39
CA PHE A 6 -29.48 60.66 -15.72
C PHE A 6 -29.58 59.88 -17.04
N ILE A 7 -29.01 60.50 -18.07
CA ILE A 7 -28.61 59.99 -19.40
C ILE A 7 -28.22 58.49 -19.30
N SER A 8 -28.99 57.54 -19.86
CA SER A 8 -29.20 57.17 -21.26
C SER A 8 -28.03 56.44 -21.95
N ARG A 9 -28.41 55.42 -22.74
CA ARG A 9 -27.67 54.54 -23.68
C ARG A 9 -27.34 53.15 -23.09
N LEU A 10 -27.74 52.02 -23.69
CA LEU A 10 -28.25 51.74 -25.03
C LEU A 10 -29.07 50.43 -24.98
N SER A 11 -30.27 50.46 -25.56
CA SER A 11 -31.05 49.29 -25.97
C SER A 11 -30.30 48.54 -27.07
N VAL A 12 -30.41 47.20 -27.14
CA VAL A 12 -30.71 46.43 -28.37
C VAL A 12 -30.61 44.92 -28.11
N LEU A 13 -31.74 44.27 -28.40
CA LEU A 13 -31.98 42.88 -28.77
C LEU A 13 -31.41 41.73 -27.91
N ALA A 14 -32.35 41.08 -27.24
CA ALA A 14 -32.36 39.64 -27.05
C ALA A 14 -32.09 38.90 -28.38
N ALA A 15 -30.93 38.27 -28.46
CA ALA A 15 -30.69 37.12 -29.31
C ALA A 15 -30.14 36.02 -28.40
N GLY A 16 -30.90 34.93 -28.27
CA GLY A 16 -30.57 33.81 -27.41
C GLY A 16 -29.22 33.21 -27.78
N SER A 17 -28.29 33.26 -26.84
CA SER A 17 -27.19 32.31 -26.74
C SER A 17 -27.31 31.65 -25.38
N CYS A 18 -28.00 30.51 -25.35
CA CYS A 18 -27.80 29.50 -24.32
C CYS A 18 -26.33 29.09 -24.36
N LEU A 19 -25.48 29.77 -23.59
CA LEU A 19 -24.16 29.26 -23.25
C LEU A 19 -24.37 28.33 -22.05
N PRO A 20 -24.23 27.01 -22.19
CA PRO A 20 -24.04 26.20 -21.01
C PRO A 20 -22.71 26.63 -20.38
N SER A 21 -22.77 27.14 -19.15
CA SER A 21 -21.61 27.18 -18.25
C SER A 21 -21.24 25.74 -17.90
N ALA A 22 -20.67 25.03 -18.86
CA ALA A 22 -20.14 23.69 -18.69
C ALA A 22 -18.73 23.63 -19.26
N ALA A 23 -17.89 24.57 -18.85
CA ALA A 23 -16.45 24.33 -18.77
C ALA A 23 -16.13 23.72 -17.39
N GLY A 24 -16.85 22.66 -17.02
CA GLY A 24 -16.33 21.72 -16.05
C GLY A 24 -15.18 21.02 -16.74
N SER A 25 -13.95 21.21 -16.26
CA SER A 25 -12.80 20.58 -16.89
C SER A 25 -13.00 19.07 -16.93
N PHE A 26 -12.99 18.49 -18.12
CA PHE A 26 -13.07 17.04 -18.37
C PHE A 26 -11.77 16.32 -17.95
N PHE A 27 -11.24 16.59 -16.77
CA PHE A 27 -10.13 15.82 -16.24
C PHE A 27 -10.69 14.56 -15.58
N SER A 28 -10.38 13.42 -16.17
CA SER A 28 -10.67 12.10 -15.58
C SER A 28 -9.73 11.88 -14.39
N ASP A 29 -10.27 11.41 -13.26
CA ASP A 29 -9.48 10.95 -12.11
C ASP A 29 -8.63 9.70 -12.43
N GLU A 30 -8.81 9.08 -13.61
CA GLU A 30 -8.04 7.92 -14.05
C GLU A 30 -6.61 8.29 -14.46
N SER A 31 -5.65 7.79 -13.71
CA SER A 31 -4.22 8.03 -14.01
C SER A 31 -3.79 7.38 -15.33
N PRO A 32 -2.73 7.91 -15.98
CA PRO A 32 -2.06 7.21 -17.07
C PRO A 32 -1.54 5.81 -16.69
N PHE A 33 -1.30 5.55 -15.40
CA PHE A 33 -0.91 4.23 -14.92
C PHE A 33 -2.06 3.23 -15.02
N ALA A 34 -3.27 3.61 -14.57
CA ALA A 34 -4.45 2.76 -14.62
C ALA A 34 -4.81 2.30 -16.04
N LYS A 35 -4.68 3.20 -17.02
CA LYS A 35 -4.96 2.95 -18.45
C LYS A 35 -4.05 1.88 -19.07
N ARG A 36 -2.87 1.66 -18.49
CA ARG A 36 -1.84 0.73 -18.95
C ARG A 36 -1.98 -0.67 -18.34
N LEU A 37 -2.89 -0.86 -17.39
CA LEU A 37 -3.06 -2.15 -16.72
C LEU A 37 -3.87 -3.11 -17.59
N LYS A 38 -3.30 -4.28 -17.85
CA LYS A 38 -3.99 -5.44 -18.41
C LYS A 38 -4.08 -6.56 -17.37
N PRO A 39 -5.27 -7.05 -17.02
CA PRO A 39 -5.39 -8.15 -16.08
C PRO A 39 -4.74 -9.41 -16.67
N VAL A 40 -3.95 -10.10 -15.85
CA VAL A 40 -3.35 -11.40 -16.22
C VAL A 40 -4.12 -12.52 -15.54
N GLY A 41 -4.29 -12.43 -14.22
CA GLY A 41 -4.97 -13.48 -13.46
C GLY A 41 -4.39 -13.68 -12.06
N ARG A 42 -4.91 -14.72 -11.39
CA ARG A 42 -4.41 -15.17 -10.09
C ARG A 42 -3.13 -15.97 -10.27
N VAL A 43 -2.19 -15.77 -9.36
CA VAL A 43 -0.96 -16.57 -9.26
C VAL A 43 -0.75 -17.00 -7.82
N LEU A 44 0.00 -18.09 -7.59
CA LEU A 44 0.39 -18.57 -6.26
C LEU A 44 -0.82 -18.77 -5.32
N GLU A 45 -1.67 -19.74 -5.66
CA GLU A 45 -2.76 -20.20 -4.79
C GLU A 45 -2.28 -21.39 -3.96
N LEU A 46 -2.39 -21.32 -2.63
CA LEU A 46 -1.98 -22.37 -1.71
C LEU A 46 -3.19 -22.93 -0.97
N GLU A 47 -3.39 -24.25 -1.05
CA GLU A 47 -4.45 -24.93 -0.33
C GLU A 47 -4.25 -24.80 1.18
N GLY A 48 -5.34 -24.56 1.91
CA GLY A 48 -5.29 -24.42 3.38
C GLY A 48 -4.71 -23.09 3.88
N TYR A 49 -4.35 -22.16 3.00
CA TYR A 49 -3.80 -20.86 3.38
C TYR A 49 -4.58 -19.68 2.80
N TYR A 50 -4.59 -18.58 3.54
CA TYR A 50 -4.67 -17.26 2.91
C TYR A 50 -3.27 -16.88 2.42
N VAL A 51 -3.15 -16.43 1.17
CA VAL A 51 -1.93 -15.83 0.62
C VAL A 51 -2.18 -14.33 0.43
N TRP A 52 -1.35 -13.48 1.03
CA TRP A 52 -1.51 -12.02 1.05
C TRP A 52 -0.16 -11.29 0.95
N CYS A 53 -0.18 -9.96 0.90
CA CYS A 53 0.99 -9.08 1.01
C CYS A 53 2.18 -9.55 0.15
N ASN A 54 1.95 -9.80 -1.14
CA ASN A 54 2.97 -10.29 -2.06
C ASN A 54 3.94 -9.17 -2.44
N SER A 55 5.24 -9.43 -2.29
CA SER A 55 6.31 -8.53 -2.66
C SER A 55 7.26 -9.24 -3.64
N PRO A 56 7.16 -8.92 -4.94
CA PRO A 56 7.92 -9.58 -5.99
C PRO A 56 9.27 -8.90 -6.26
N ILE A 57 10.26 -9.68 -6.70
CA ILE A 57 11.58 -9.20 -7.15
C ILE A 57 12.17 -10.13 -8.22
N GLU A 58 12.85 -9.56 -9.21
CA GLU A 58 13.61 -10.31 -10.23
C GLU A 58 15.03 -10.58 -9.72
N ASP A 59 15.52 -11.81 -9.89
CA ASP A 59 16.92 -12.16 -9.63
C ASP A 59 17.81 -11.86 -10.86
N GLU A 60 19.12 -12.06 -10.73
CA GLU A 60 20.07 -11.81 -11.82
C GLU A 60 19.93 -12.78 -13.01
N ASN A 61 19.26 -13.92 -12.81
CA ASN A 61 18.98 -14.93 -13.82
C ASN A 61 17.60 -14.73 -14.47
N GLY A 62 16.87 -13.66 -14.11
CA GLY A 62 15.53 -13.36 -14.60
C GLY A 62 14.41 -14.19 -13.95
N LYS A 63 14.70 -14.96 -12.90
CA LYS A 63 13.65 -15.64 -12.11
C LYS A 63 12.92 -14.64 -11.24
N ILE A 64 11.64 -14.90 -11.02
CA ILE A 64 10.77 -14.06 -10.20
C ILE A 64 10.59 -14.70 -8.84
N HIS A 65 11.02 -13.99 -7.81
CA HIS A 65 10.84 -14.36 -6.42
C HIS A 65 9.67 -13.57 -5.85
N ILE A 66 8.79 -14.22 -5.08
CA ILE A 66 7.75 -13.55 -4.30
C ILE A 66 7.97 -13.87 -2.82
N PHE A 67 8.11 -12.83 -2.01
CA PHE A 67 7.98 -12.91 -0.56
C PHE A 67 6.56 -12.52 -0.21
N PHE A 68 5.84 -13.38 0.52
CA PHE A 68 4.41 -13.19 0.75
C PHE A 68 4.03 -13.59 2.16
N SER A 69 2.96 -12.98 2.64
CA SER A 69 2.33 -13.39 3.88
C SER A 69 1.43 -14.59 3.68
N ARG A 70 1.50 -15.57 4.59
CA ARG A 70 0.52 -16.66 4.65
C ARG A 70 0.10 -16.98 6.07
N TRP A 71 -1.13 -17.45 6.25
CA TRP A 71 -1.63 -18.00 7.51
C TRP A 71 -2.70 -19.06 7.25
N ASP A 72 -2.85 -19.99 8.20
CA ASP A 72 -3.83 -21.08 8.16
C ASP A 72 -5.25 -20.53 7.91
N ALA A 73 -5.89 -21.01 6.85
CA ALA A 73 -7.24 -20.62 6.44
C ALA A 73 -8.29 -20.92 7.51
N LYS A 74 -8.08 -21.93 8.36
CA LYS A 74 -8.97 -22.27 9.49
C LYS A 74 -9.08 -21.14 10.51
N LYS A 75 -8.07 -20.27 10.62
CA LYS A 75 -8.09 -19.07 11.48
C LYS A 75 -8.89 -17.91 10.89
N GLY A 76 -9.39 -18.06 9.65
CA GLY A 76 -10.12 -17.02 8.93
C GLY A 76 -9.28 -15.78 8.65
N MET A 77 -9.92 -14.71 8.16
CA MET A 77 -9.23 -13.46 7.81
C MET A 77 -8.56 -12.79 9.01
N GLY A 78 -9.00 -13.03 10.25
CA GLY A 78 -8.36 -12.49 11.45
C GLY A 78 -7.04 -13.18 11.83
N GLY A 79 -6.76 -14.35 11.24
CA GLY A 79 -5.61 -15.19 11.58
C GLY A 79 -4.25 -14.53 11.35
N TRP A 80 -4.16 -13.52 10.47
CA TRP A 80 -2.89 -12.87 10.16
C TRP A 80 -2.20 -12.25 11.39
N ILE A 81 -2.93 -11.80 12.41
CA ILE A 81 -2.30 -11.16 13.59
C ILE A 81 -1.82 -12.18 14.64
N LYS A 82 -2.17 -13.47 14.47
CA LYS A 82 -1.89 -14.59 15.41
C LYS A 82 -1.44 -15.85 14.65
N GLY A 83 -0.33 -15.74 13.95
CA GLY A 83 0.33 -16.84 13.25
C GLY A 83 0.45 -16.65 11.74
N CYS A 84 0.67 -15.41 11.28
CA CYS A 84 1.16 -15.20 9.91
C CYS A 84 2.67 -15.44 9.86
N GLU A 85 3.07 -16.05 8.75
CA GLU A 85 4.46 -16.24 8.34
C GLU A 85 4.75 -15.39 7.10
N ILE A 86 6.03 -15.09 6.87
CA ILE A 86 6.53 -14.68 5.56
C ILE A 86 7.15 -15.89 4.89
N ALA A 87 6.61 -16.25 3.74
CA ALA A 87 7.04 -17.36 2.90
C ALA A 87 7.66 -16.85 1.59
N HIS A 88 8.40 -17.72 0.91
CA HIS A 88 9.07 -17.45 -0.34
C HIS A 88 8.67 -18.46 -1.41
N ALA A 89 8.41 -17.97 -2.62
CA ALA A 89 8.13 -18.79 -3.80
C ALA A 89 8.84 -18.22 -5.04
N VAL A 90 9.12 -19.07 -6.03
CA VAL A 90 9.87 -18.72 -7.24
C VAL A 90 9.17 -19.23 -8.50
N ALA A 91 9.21 -18.43 -9.57
CA ALA A 91 8.78 -18.81 -10.91
C ALA A 91 9.83 -18.40 -11.96
N GLY A 92 9.78 -19.04 -13.13
CA GLY A 92 10.61 -18.64 -14.27
C GLY A 92 10.13 -17.39 -14.99
N VAL A 93 8.85 -17.01 -14.82
CA VAL A 93 8.22 -15.82 -15.41
C VAL A 93 7.22 -15.20 -14.43
N PRO A 94 6.84 -13.92 -14.58
CA PRO A 94 5.91 -13.24 -13.67
C PRO A 94 4.55 -13.94 -13.52
N GLU A 95 4.07 -14.58 -14.58
CA GLU A 95 2.78 -15.28 -14.63
C GLU A 95 2.78 -16.65 -13.91
N GLY A 96 3.94 -17.12 -13.46
CA GLY A 96 4.07 -18.43 -12.81
C GLY A 96 4.32 -19.58 -13.79
N PRO A 97 4.11 -20.84 -13.36
CA PRO A 97 3.68 -21.24 -12.01
C PRO A 97 4.76 -20.96 -10.96
N TYR A 98 4.32 -20.54 -9.78
CA TYR A 98 5.21 -20.32 -8.63
C TYR A 98 5.34 -21.59 -7.80
N GLN A 99 6.56 -21.96 -7.47
CA GLN A 99 6.90 -23.06 -6.56
C GLN A 99 7.25 -22.51 -5.19
N PHE A 100 6.63 -23.04 -4.14
CA PHE A 100 7.00 -22.72 -2.77
C PHE A 100 8.43 -23.19 -2.48
N VAL A 101 9.21 -22.36 -1.81
CA VAL A 101 10.60 -22.65 -1.44
C VAL A 101 10.68 -22.91 0.06
N GLU A 102 10.34 -21.91 0.87
CA GLU A 102 10.50 -21.98 2.33
C GLU A 102 9.61 -20.99 3.09
N THR A 103 9.48 -21.21 4.40
CA THR A 103 9.04 -20.18 5.34
C THR A 103 10.27 -19.38 5.78
N VAL A 104 10.35 -18.13 5.37
CA VAL A 104 11.50 -17.24 5.62
C VAL A 104 11.47 -16.69 7.04
N LEU A 105 10.33 -16.14 7.47
CA LEU A 105 10.15 -15.60 8.82
C LEU A 105 8.87 -16.18 9.44
N ALA A 106 9.04 -16.91 10.53
CA ALA A 106 7.95 -17.30 11.42
C ALA A 106 7.96 -16.43 12.70
N PRO A 107 6.81 -16.29 13.38
CA PRO A 107 6.77 -15.68 14.71
C PRO A 107 7.70 -16.43 15.67
N ARG A 108 8.42 -15.70 16.52
CA ARG A 108 9.36 -16.26 17.50
C ARG A 108 8.99 -15.78 18.90
N SER A 109 8.80 -16.70 19.84
CA SER A 109 8.42 -16.35 21.22
C SER A 109 9.41 -15.35 21.83
N ASP A 110 8.94 -14.51 22.75
CA ASP A 110 9.77 -13.60 23.54
C ASP A 110 10.38 -12.40 22.79
N TYR A 111 10.14 -12.27 21.48
CA TYR A 111 10.56 -11.11 20.68
C TYR A 111 9.38 -10.22 20.28
N TRP A 112 9.71 -9.04 19.73
CA TRP A 112 8.73 -8.04 19.30
C TRP A 112 7.80 -8.52 18.17
N ASP A 113 8.16 -9.59 17.46
CA ASP A 113 7.44 -10.22 16.37
C ASP A 113 6.87 -11.62 16.73
N ALA A 114 6.54 -11.81 18.01
CA ALA A 114 6.10 -13.07 18.59
C ALA A 114 4.77 -13.65 18.09
N THR A 115 3.85 -12.84 17.57
CA THR A 115 2.53 -13.34 17.13
C THR A 115 2.34 -13.30 15.62
N THR A 116 3.15 -12.55 14.88
CA THR A 116 3.02 -12.44 13.42
C THR A 116 4.30 -11.92 12.77
N CYS A 117 4.58 -12.41 11.57
CA CYS A 117 5.46 -11.79 10.59
C CYS A 117 4.63 -11.55 9.33
N HIS A 118 4.43 -10.28 8.95
CA HIS A 118 3.44 -9.89 7.95
C HIS A 118 3.92 -8.69 7.12
N ASN A 119 3.23 -8.37 6.02
CA ASN A 119 3.52 -7.20 5.17
C ASN A 119 4.96 -7.15 4.63
N PRO A 120 5.50 -8.23 4.02
CA PRO A 120 6.84 -8.18 3.47
C PRO A 120 6.94 -7.11 2.37
N LEU A 121 8.08 -6.44 2.33
CA LEU A 121 8.55 -5.62 1.23
C LEU A 121 10.01 -6.01 0.95
N ILE A 122 10.25 -6.69 -0.16
CA ILE A 122 11.60 -7.05 -0.60
C ILE A 122 12.18 -5.95 -1.49
N LYS A 123 13.45 -5.58 -1.26
CA LYS A 123 14.22 -4.66 -2.10
C LYS A 123 15.66 -5.16 -2.22
N LYS A 124 16.30 -4.92 -3.37
CA LYS A 124 17.76 -4.99 -3.49
C LYS A 124 18.33 -3.59 -3.30
N VAL A 125 19.17 -3.39 -2.30
CA VAL A 125 19.73 -2.09 -1.91
C VAL A 125 21.19 -2.32 -1.52
N ASP A 126 22.12 -1.56 -2.10
CA ASP A 126 23.56 -1.64 -1.77
C ASP A 126 24.11 -3.06 -1.77
N ASN A 127 23.76 -3.82 -2.81
CA ASN A 127 24.13 -5.23 -3.01
C ASN A 127 23.59 -6.20 -1.96
N LYS A 128 22.69 -5.77 -1.07
CA LYS A 128 21.98 -6.64 -0.12
C LYS A 128 20.51 -6.79 -0.51
N TYR A 129 19.93 -7.92 -0.14
CA TYR A 129 18.49 -8.12 -0.16
C TYR A 129 17.89 -7.74 1.20
N CYS A 130 16.92 -6.84 1.17
CA CYS A 130 16.33 -6.19 2.33
C CYS A 130 14.85 -6.55 2.40
N LEU A 131 14.47 -7.36 3.39
CA LEU A 131 13.10 -7.76 3.64
C LEU A 131 12.55 -6.95 4.82
N PHE A 132 11.86 -5.85 4.50
CA PHE A 132 11.09 -5.10 5.49
C PHE A 132 9.82 -5.87 5.81
N TYR A 133 9.39 -5.85 7.07
CA TYR A 133 8.18 -6.53 7.49
C TYR A 133 7.54 -5.85 8.70
N MET A 134 6.30 -6.22 9.00
CA MET A 134 5.62 -5.91 10.24
C MET A 134 5.61 -7.13 11.16
N GLY A 135 5.94 -6.89 12.42
CA GLY A 135 5.81 -7.85 13.51
C GLY A 135 4.86 -7.34 14.60
N ASN A 136 4.45 -8.24 15.49
CA ASN A 136 3.55 -7.95 16.61
C ASN A 136 3.86 -8.85 17.82
N SER A 137 3.70 -8.33 19.03
CA SER A 137 4.05 -9.07 20.26
C SER A 137 2.86 -9.57 21.07
N ASN A 138 1.65 -9.04 20.89
CA ASN A 138 0.51 -9.35 21.77
C ASN A 138 -0.81 -9.71 21.04
N GLY A 139 -0.76 -9.88 19.72
CA GLY A 139 -1.93 -10.13 18.88
C GLY A 139 -2.92 -8.96 18.79
N LYS A 140 -2.51 -7.74 19.17
CA LYS A 140 -3.32 -6.50 19.10
C LYS A 140 -2.60 -5.44 18.28
N THR A 141 -3.33 -4.49 17.72
CA THR A 141 -2.76 -3.53 16.76
C THR A 141 -1.72 -2.56 17.34
N ASN A 142 -1.72 -2.33 18.65
CA ASN A 142 -0.87 -1.36 19.33
C ASN A 142 0.61 -1.78 19.46
N THR A 143 0.91 -3.08 19.30
CA THR A 143 2.30 -3.58 19.34
C THR A 143 2.85 -3.89 17.96
N LYS A 144 2.17 -3.45 16.89
CA LYS A 144 2.73 -3.56 15.55
C LYS A 144 3.96 -2.68 15.43
N ARG A 145 5.05 -3.26 14.94
CA ARG A 145 6.30 -2.54 14.62
C ARG A 145 6.83 -2.94 13.26
N ILE A 146 7.70 -2.12 12.68
CA ILE A 146 8.41 -2.44 11.44
C ILE A 146 9.77 -3.03 11.80
N GLY A 147 10.18 -4.09 11.10
CA GLY A 147 11.50 -4.69 11.16
C GLY A 147 12.15 -4.78 9.78
N LEU A 148 13.43 -5.13 9.77
CA LEU A 148 14.23 -5.36 8.57
C LEU A 148 15.08 -6.61 8.78
N ALA A 149 14.92 -7.60 7.91
CA ALA A 149 15.83 -8.72 7.77
C ALA A 149 16.70 -8.53 6.52
N ILE A 150 17.99 -8.86 6.59
CA ILE A 150 18.95 -8.63 5.51
C ILE A 150 19.64 -9.93 5.10
N ALA A 151 19.84 -10.14 3.81
CA ALA A 151 20.58 -11.29 3.28
C ALA A 151 21.46 -10.89 2.09
N ASP A 152 22.49 -11.70 1.83
CA ASP A 152 23.32 -11.61 0.63
C ASP A 152 22.69 -12.29 -0.60
N SER A 153 21.70 -13.16 -0.36
CA SER A 153 20.97 -13.89 -1.38
C SER A 153 19.47 -13.85 -1.10
N LEU A 154 18.65 -13.97 -2.14
CA LEU A 154 17.19 -14.11 -2.02
C LEU A 154 16.79 -15.40 -1.27
N ASN A 155 17.68 -16.38 -1.17
CA ASN A 155 17.46 -17.62 -0.42
C ASN A 155 18.08 -17.58 0.99
N GLY A 156 18.44 -16.39 1.49
CA GLY A 156 19.07 -16.24 2.79
C GLY A 156 20.54 -16.71 2.83
N PRO A 157 21.08 -16.99 4.04
CA PRO A 157 20.41 -16.83 5.34
C PRO A 157 20.06 -15.36 5.62
N TRP A 158 18.98 -15.15 6.39
CA TRP A 158 18.50 -13.82 6.75
C TRP A 158 18.98 -13.42 8.15
N LEU A 159 19.74 -12.33 8.22
CA LEU A 159 20.04 -11.66 9.47
C LEU A 159 18.78 -10.91 9.94
N ARG A 160 18.18 -11.37 11.04
CA ARG A 160 16.94 -10.84 11.64
C ARG A 160 17.25 -10.25 13.03
N PRO A 161 17.22 -8.90 13.20
CA PRO A 161 17.50 -8.27 14.49
C PRO A 161 16.44 -8.56 15.58
N ASP A 162 16.89 -8.55 16.83
CA ASP A 162 16.05 -8.75 18.03
C ASP A 162 15.20 -7.54 18.42
N LYS A 163 15.44 -6.39 17.78
CA LYS A 163 14.70 -5.14 17.99
C LYS A 163 14.01 -4.71 16.69
N PRO A 164 12.87 -4.03 16.76
CA PRO A 164 12.25 -3.45 15.58
C PRO A 164 13.13 -2.32 15.01
N LEU A 165 12.93 -2.04 13.73
CA LEU A 165 13.58 -0.96 12.99
C LEU A 165 13.03 0.42 13.37
N LEU A 166 11.73 0.50 13.69
CA LEU A 166 11.04 1.74 14.00
C LEU A 166 9.98 1.56 15.08
N GLU A 167 10.13 2.32 16.18
CA GLU A 167 9.18 2.38 17.29
C GLU A 167 8.01 3.34 17.03
N ALA A 168 6.91 3.14 17.77
CA ALA A 168 5.78 4.08 17.81
C ALA A 168 6.19 5.43 18.40
N GLY A 169 5.37 6.46 18.18
CA GLY A 169 5.59 7.79 18.77
C GLY A 169 5.40 7.78 20.29
N PRO A 170 5.90 8.82 21.00
CA PRO A 170 5.48 9.11 22.36
C PRO A 170 3.95 9.21 22.47
N GLU A 171 3.41 8.92 23.66
CA GLU A 171 1.96 9.03 23.93
C GLU A 171 1.41 10.41 23.56
N GLY A 172 0.27 10.45 22.88
CA GLY A 172 -0.39 11.67 22.43
C GLY A 172 0.02 12.11 21.02
N GLU A 173 1.11 11.59 20.47
CA GLU A 173 1.50 11.85 19.08
C GLU A 173 0.57 11.17 18.07
N TRP A 174 0.58 11.65 16.84
CA TRP A 174 -0.28 11.11 15.77
C TRP A 174 0.02 9.64 15.42
N ASP A 175 1.23 9.15 15.76
CA ASP A 175 1.72 7.80 15.49
C ASP A 175 2.06 6.99 16.75
N ASP A 176 1.46 7.36 17.89
CA ASP A 176 1.70 6.69 19.18
C ASP A 176 1.15 5.25 19.24
N HIS A 177 0.27 4.86 18.30
CA HIS A 177 -0.36 3.55 18.35
C HIS A 177 0.52 2.44 17.80
N CYS A 178 1.17 2.66 16.65
CA CYS A 178 1.97 1.62 16.00
C CYS A 178 2.91 2.14 14.92
N THR A 179 3.71 1.24 14.33
CA THR A 179 4.36 1.48 13.03
C THR A 179 4.12 0.26 12.14
N THR A 180 3.63 0.48 10.92
CA THR A 180 3.27 -0.63 10.02
C THR A 180 3.31 -0.24 8.55
N ASN A 181 3.06 -1.21 7.66
CA ASN A 181 3.03 -1.05 6.21
C ASN A 181 4.26 -0.28 5.67
N PRO A 182 5.48 -0.84 5.83
CA PRO A 182 6.69 -0.16 5.38
C PRO A 182 6.66 0.07 3.87
N ALA A 183 6.97 1.30 3.46
CA ALA A 183 7.23 1.67 2.07
C ALA A 183 8.60 2.35 2.01
N PHE A 184 9.56 1.71 1.35
CA PHE A 184 10.96 2.07 1.44
C PHE A 184 11.57 2.51 0.10
N ILE A 185 12.47 3.48 0.15
CA ILE A 185 13.33 3.86 -0.97
C ILE A 185 14.72 4.35 -0.49
N LYS A 186 15.79 3.93 -1.19
CA LYS A 186 17.07 4.63 -1.11
C LYS A 186 16.96 5.94 -1.89
N HIS A 187 16.98 7.05 -1.18
CA HIS A 187 16.72 8.37 -1.74
C HIS A 187 17.94 8.89 -2.52
N SER A 188 17.70 9.87 -3.40
CA SER A 188 18.73 10.41 -4.30
C SER A 188 19.80 11.25 -3.57
N ASP A 189 19.53 11.62 -2.31
CA ASP A 189 20.51 12.21 -1.41
C ASP A 189 21.43 11.17 -0.73
N GLY A 190 21.28 9.88 -1.08
CA GLY A 190 22.03 8.77 -0.50
C GLY A 190 21.46 8.20 0.79
N LYS A 191 20.43 8.83 1.37
CA LYS A 191 19.81 8.39 2.63
C LYS A 191 18.74 7.32 2.42
N TYR A 192 18.34 6.69 3.51
CA TYR A 192 17.38 5.59 3.54
C TYR A 192 16.04 6.13 4.06
N TRP A 193 15.05 6.22 3.18
CA TRP A 193 13.75 6.80 3.50
C TRP A 193 12.71 5.69 3.68
N LEU A 194 12.12 5.65 4.87
CA LEU A 194 11.07 4.72 5.25
C LEU A 194 9.78 5.49 5.51
N TYR A 195 8.82 5.34 4.60
CA TYR A 195 7.46 5.75 4.84
C TYR A 195 6.73 4.66 5.62
N TYR A 196 5.93 5.05 6.60
CA TYR A 196 5.24 4.12 7.48
C TYR A 196 3.84 4.61 7.80
N LYS A 197 2.92 3.66 7.91
CA LYS A 197 1.54 3.91 8.32
C LYS A 197 1.44 3.90 9.85
N SER A 198 0.68 4.84 10.39
CA SER A 198 0.27 4.84 11.79
C SER A 198 -1.06 5.59 12.00
N TRP A 199 -1.49 5.67 13.25
CA TRP A 199 -2.62 6.42 13.75
C TRP A 199 -2.47 6.65 15.26
N ASN A 200 -3.35 7.46 15.83
CA ASN A 200 -3.34 7.81 17.25
C ASN A 200 -4.19 6.82 18.10
N THR A 201 -3.71 6.52 19.30
CA THR A 201 -4.30 5.53 20.23
C THR A 201 -5.60 6.03 20.82
N LYS A 202 -5.64 7.29 21.27
CA LYS A 202 -6.86 7.90 21.81
C LYS A 202 -7.98 7.85 20.77
N ASP A 203 -7.70 8.30 19.55
CA ASP A 203 -8.67 8.24 18.43
C ASP A 203 -9.14 6.81 18.13
N TYR A 204 -8.26 5.82 18.27
CA TYR A 204 -8.59 4.40 18.04
C TYR A 204 -9.47 3.78 19.13
N GLU A 205 -9.27 4.21 20.38
CA GLU A 205 -9.95 3.68 21.56
C GLU A 205 -11.29 4.39 21.83
N THR A 206 -11.37 5.69 21.57
CA THR A 206 -12.60 6.48 21.80
C THR A 206 -13.48 6.60 20.55
N ALA A 207 -13.14 5.90 19.46
CA ALA A 207 -13.93 5.90 18.23
C ALA A 207 -15.37 5.40 18.49
N THR A 208 -16.36 6.27 18.19
CA THR A 208 -17.79 5.93 18.29
C THR A 208 -18.31 5.18 17.08
N ASN A 209 -17.64 5.32 15.92
CA ASN A 209 -17.94 4.53 14.72
C ASN A 209 -17.00 3.31 14.65
N PRO A 210 -17.50 2.08 14.79
CA PRO A 210 -16.64 0.88 14.79
C PRO A 210 -15.96 0.62 13.43
N LEU A 211 -16.44 1.22 12.34
CA LEU A 211 -15.82 1.13 11.01
C LEU A 211 -14.64 2.11 10.83
N ILE A 212 -14.52 3.10 11.71
CA ILE A 212 -13.54 4.19 11.64
C ILE A 212 -12.83 4.28 12.99
N ARG A 213 -11.76 3.52 13.16
CA ARG A 213 -10.96 3.52 14.40
C ARG A 213 -9.58 4.07 14.11
N GLY A 214 -9.34 5.31 14.50
CA GLY A 214 -8.13 6.07 14.17
C GLY A 214 -7.98 6.32 12.67
N ASN A 215 -7.79 7.58 12.26
CA ASN A 215 -7.50 7.85 10.85
C ASN A 215 -6.06 7.46 10.55
N ARG A 216 -5.86 6.62 9.52
CA ARG A 216 -4.54 6.17 9.09
C ARG A 216 -3.85 7.27 8.31
N LYS A 217 -2.62 7.55 8.72
CA LYS A 217 -1.75 8.56 8.12
C LYS A 217 -0.40 7.93 7.79
N TYR A 218 0.36 8.58 6.92
CA TYR A 218 1.72 8.16 6.61
C TYR A 218 2.74 9.18 7.09
N GLY A 219 3.72 8.69 7.85
CA GLY A 219 4.90 9.42 8.27
C GLY A 219 6.11 9.00 7.44
N LEU A 220 7.18 9.77 7.59
CA LEU A 220 8.50 9.53 7.02
C LEU A 220 9.51 9.41 8.17
N ALA A 221 10.37 8.40 8.11
CA ALA A 221 11.57 8.30 8.92
C ALA A 221 12.79 8.13 8.01
N ILE A 222 13.91 8.76 8.36
CA ILE A 222 15.10 8.87 7.53
C ILE A 222 16.30 8.34 8.31
N ALA A 223 17.14 7.54 7.68
CA ALA A 223 18.40 7.05 8.24
C ALA A 223 19.58 7.33 7.30
N ASP A 224 20.77 7.46 7.89
CA ASP A 224 22.05 7.53 7.15
C ASP A 224 22.60 6.16 6.79
N LYS A 225 22.11 5.11 7.46
CA LYS A 225 22.47 3.70 7.22
C LYS A 225 21.21 2.89 7.03
N LEU A 226 21.30 1.81 6.27
CA LEU A 226 20.18 0.93 5.95
C LEU A 226 19.50 0.36 7.21
N GLU A 227 20.31 -0.05 8.19
CA GLU A 227 19.90 -0.64 9.46
C GLU A 227 19.39 0.40 10.47
N GLY A 228 19.46 1.68 10.14
CA GLY A 228 19.10 2.77 11.03
C GLY A 228 20.28 3.38 11.82
N PRO A 229 19.99 4.18 12.86
CA PRO A 229 18.65 4.49 13.36
C PRO A 229 17.83 5.31 12.37
N TYR A 230 16.53 5.01 12.27
CA TYR A 230 15.57 5.80 11.50
C TYR A 230 14.98 6.91 12.38
N ILE A 231 15.24 8.15 11.99
CA ILE A 231 14.77 9.34 12.69
C ILE A 231 13.51 9.86 12.02
N LYS A 232 12.42 9.98 12.78
CA LYS A 232 11.14 10.50 12.27
C LYS A 232 11.29 11.94 11.82
N TYR A 233 10.77 12.25 10.64
CA TYR A 233 10.74 13.60 10.11
C TYR A 233 9.87 14.50 10.98
N ALA A 234 10.40 15.65 11.39
CA ALA A 234 9.72 16.56 12.32
C ALA A 234 8.40 17.13 11.76
N GLY A 235 8.25 17.20 10.44
CA GLY A 235 7.01 17.63 9.79
C GLY A 235 6.02 16.50 9.51
N ASN A 236 6.13 15.36 10.20
CA ASN A 236 5.16 14.28 10.09
C ASN A 236 3.79 14.70 10.66
N PRO A 237 2.69 14.08 10.19
CA PRO A 237 2.63 13.12 9.06
C PRO A 237 2.82 13.82 7.70
N VAL A 238 3.47 13.12 6.75
CA VAL A 238 3.69 13.64 5.39
C VAL A 238 2.48 13.46 4.46
N ILE A 239 1.57 12.54 4.79
CA ILE A 239 0.29 12.38 4.10
C ILE A 239 -0.81 12.14 5.16
N ASP A 240 -1.80 13.01 5.16
CA ASP A 240 -2.97 12.95 6.04
C ASP A 240 -4.22 13.42 5.29
N PHE A 241 -5.20 12.54 5.11
CA PHE A 241 -6.47 12.88 4.47
C PHE A 241 -7.62 13.08 5.46
N SER A 242 -7.36 13.08 6.77
CA SER A 242 -8.43 13.20 7.78
C SER A 242 -9.24 14.50 7.64
N TYR A 243 -8.64 15.56 7.10
CA TYR A 243 -9.30 16.84 6.84
C TYR A 243 -10.47 16.75 5.86
N LYS A 244 -10.57 15.69 5.04
CA LYS A 244 -11.68 15.47 4.11
C LYS A 244 -12.91 14.82 4.79
N GLY A 245 -12.78 14.34 6.02
CA GLY A 245 -13.86 13.65 6.74
C GLY A 245 -14.19 12.26 6.18
N ASN A 246 -15.30 11.67 6.64
CA ASN A 246 -15.87 10.41 6.13
C ASN A 246 -14.88 9.22 6.02
N ASN A 247 -13.94 9.11 6.97
CA ASN A 247 -12.90 8.07 6.98
C ASN A 247 -11.92 8.11 5.80
N CYS A 248 -11.77 9.25 5.13
CA CYS A 248 -10.86 9.39 4.01
C CYS A 248 -9.40 9.13 4.45
N GLN A 249 -8.84 8.03 3.96
CA GLN A 249 -7.48 7.58 4.26
C GLN A 249 -6.99 6.64 3.14
N PHE A 250 -5.83 6.01 3.34
CA PHE A 250 -5.32 4.98 2.45
C PHE A 250 -4.41 4.00 3.21
N GLU A 251 -4.10 2.86 2.60
CA GLU A 251 -3.12 1.94 3.17
C GLU A 251 -2.34 1.16 2.11
N ASP A 252 -1.41 0.34 2.56
CA ASP A 252 -0.58 -0.53 1.73
C ASP A 252 0.25 0.19 0.66
N ALA A 253 0.91 1.28 1.06
CA ALA A 253 1.74 2.05 0.16
C ALA A 253 2.93 1.24 -0.38
N PHE A 254 3.22 1.43 -1.66
CA PHE A 254 4.46 1.03 -2.31
C PHE A 254 5.04 2.25 -3.01
N ILE A 255 6.33 2.52 -2.80
CA ILE A 255 7.02 3.67 -3.34
C ILE A 255 8.12 3.26 -4.33
N TRP A 256 8.26 4.04 -5.40
CA TRP A 256 9.38 3.95 -6.33
C TRP A 256 9.71 5.31 -6.94
N ARG A 257 10.85 5.38 -7.61
CA ARG A 257 11.26 6.56 -8.38
C ARG A 257 10.94 6.35 -9.86
N ASP A 258 10.24 7.31 -10.45
CA ASP A 258 10.05 7.42 -11.90
C ASP A 258 10.68 8.73 -12.35
N ARG A 259 11.85 8.63 -13.00
CA ARG A 259 12.69 9.77 -13.40
C ARG A 259 13.02 10.66 -12.18
N LYS A 260 12.63 11.94 -12.22
CA LYS A 260 12.89 12.91 -11.14
C LYS A 260 11.80 12.93 -10.06
N LYS A 261 10.74 12.12 -10.19
CA LYS A 261 9.61 12.11 -9.26
C LYS A 261 9.58 10.81 -8.46
N LEU A 262 9.13 10.89 -7.22
CA LEU A 262 8.67 9.74 -6.46
C LEU A 262 7.20 9.47 -6.80
N LYS A 263 6.86 8.19 -6.87
CA LYS A 263 5.51 7.70 -7.05
C LYS A 263 5.15 6.78 -5.90
N MET A 264 3.93 6.91 -5.40
CA MET A 264 3.36 6.04 -4.39
C MET A 264 2.06 5.45 -4.94
N ILE A 265 1.96 4.13 -4.96
CA ILE A 265 0.71 3.41 -5.23
C ILE A 265 0.21 2.78 -3.93
N ALA A 266 -1.09 2.79 -3.70
CA ALA A 266 -1.67 2.32 -2.46
C ALA A 266 -3.13 1.89 -2.63
N ARG A 267 -3.69 1.20 -1.63
CA ARG A 267 -5.11 0.86 -1.55
C ARG A 267 -5.91 2.07 -1.06
N ASP A 268 -6.92 2.45 -1.81
CA ASP A 268 -7.82 3.55 -1.45
C ASP A 268 -8.70 3.17 -0.26
N MET A 269 -8.89 4.08 0.70
CA MET A 269 -9.82 3.94 1.81
C MET A 269 -10.72 5.17 1.95
N GLY A 270 -11.41 5.56 0.89
CA GLY A 270 -12.43 6.60 0.94
C GLY A 270 -11.96 7.96 0.40
N PHE A 271 -10.85 8.01 -0.34
CA PHE A 271 -10.55 9.18 -1.17
C PHE A 271 -11.48 9.23 -2.38
N PHE A 272 -11.53 8.15 -3.15
CA PHE A 272 -12.55 7.93 -4.17
C PHE A 272 -13.59 6.93 -3.68
N ASN A 273 -13.15 5.77 -3.19
CA ASN A 273 -13.99 4.73 -2.60
C ASN A 273 -13.17 3.73 -1.75
N HIS A 274 -13.74 2.57 -1.42
CA HIS A 274 -13.07 1.51 -0.64
C HIS A 274 -12.68 0.27 -1.46
N GLU A 275 -12.66 0.35 -2.79
CA GLU A 275 -12.38 -0.79 -3.67
C GLU A 275 -11.26 -0.54 -4.67
N ASN A 276 -11.00 0.73 -4.99
CA ASN A 276 -9.97 1.17 -5.93
C ASN A 276 -8.59 1.22 -5.26
N GLY A 277 -7.58 1.43 -6.10
CA GLY A 277 -6.26 1.88 -5.72
C GLY A 277 -6.04 3.34 -6.07
N ILE A 278 -5.14 3.99 -5.34
CA ILE A 278 -4.69 5.35 -5.61
C ILE A 278 -3.22 5.38 -6.01
N ILE A 279 -2.85 6.37 -6.81
CA ILE A 279 -1.46 6.71 -7.12
C ILE A 279 -1.24 8.20 -6.87
N MET A 280 -0.12 8.54 -6.27
CA MET A 280 0.30 9.91 -5.97
C MET A 280 1.72 10.15 -6.46
N ASN A 281 2.03 11.41 -6.78
CA ASN A 281 3.36 11.83 -7.21
C ASN A 281 3.93 12.85 -6.21
N SER A 282 5.25 12.85 -6.04
CA SER A 282 5.97 13.87 -5.30
C SER A 282 7.30 14.22 -5.98
N GLY A 283 7.64 15.51 -6.02
CA GLY A 283 8.95 15.97 -6.48
C GLY A 283 10.05 15.86 -5.42
N ASN A 284 9.69 15.89 -4.13
CA ASN A 284 10.62 15.93 -3.01
C ASN A 284 10.41 14.83 -1.96
N GLY A 285 9.39 13.98 -2.14
CA GLY A 285 9.02 12.92 -1.23
C GLY A 285 8.35 13.36 0.08
N ILE A 286 8.19 14.65 0.32
CA ILE A 286 7.58 15.20 1.54
C ILE A 286 6.18 15.75 1.23
N LYS A 287 6.05 16.54 0.16
CA LYS A 287 4.76 17.06 -0.31
C LYS A 287 4.24 16.19 -1.44
N TRP A 288 3.10 15.57 -1.24
CA TRP A 288 2.45 14.69 -2.21
C TRP A 288 1.29 15.40 -2.90
N GLN A 289 1.13 15.14 -4.19
CA GLN A 289 -0.03 15.61 -4.95
C GLN A 289 -1.28 14.84 -4.54
N GLU A 290 -2.45 15.44 -4.83
CA GLU A 290 -3.73 14.73 -4.65
C GLU A 290 -3.72 13.41 -5.46
N PRO A 291 -4.31 12.33 -4.91
CA PRO A 291 -4.47 11.05 -5.59
C PRO A 291 -5.13 11.11 -6.96
N GLU A 292 -4.67 10.22 -7.84
CA GLU A 292 -5.39 9.75 -9.02
C GLU A 292 -5.75 8.25 -8.83
N ILE A 293 -6.73 7.73 -9.58
CA ILE A 293 -7.06 6.30 -9.57
C ILE A 293 -5.94 5.49 -10.22
N ALA A 294 -5.41 4.51 -9.51
CA ALA A 294 -4.34 3.61 -9.98
C ALA A 294 -4.85 2.30 -10.57
N TYR A 295 -5.91 1.76 -9.99
CA TYR A 295 -6.61 0.56 -10.43
C TYR A 295 -8.03 0.57 -9.84
N TYR A 296 -8.92 -0.20 -10.43
CA TYR A 296 -10.32 -0.26 -10.01
C TYR A 296 -10.64 -1.52 -9.18
N ALA A 297 -11.88 -1.60 -8.70
CA ALA A 297 -12.45 -2.81 -8.12
C ALA A 297 -12.33 -4.03 -9.05
N VAL A 298 -12.39 -5.24 -8.46
CA VAL A 298 -12.15 -6.51 -9.16
C VAL A 298 -13.13 -6.73 -10.32
N ASN A 299 -14.39 -6.34 -10.14
CA ASN A 299 -15.46 -6.50 -11.13
C ASN A 299 -15.23 -5.72 -12.45
N LYS A 300 -14.37 -4.70 -12.45
CA LYS A 300 -13.97 -4.01 -13.68
C LYS A 300 -13.14 -4.92 -14.59
N TYR A 301 -12.39 -5.86 -14.01
CA TYR A 301 -11.38 -6.63 -14.73
C TYR A 301 -11.76 -8.09 -14.95
N ILE A 302 -12.48 -8.70 -14.00
CA ILE A 302 -12.87 -10.10 -14.07
C ILE A 302 -14.29 -10.29 -13.55
N GLN A 303 -14.97 -11.30 -14.10
CA GLN A 303 -16.18 -11.86 -13.50
C GLN A 303 -15.78 -12.99 -12.54
N GLN A 304 -16.46 -13.06 -11.40
CA GLN A 304 -16.20 -14.05 -10.37
C GLN A 304 -17.50 -14.35 -9.63
N PRO A 305 -17.62 -15.53 -9.00
CA PRO A 305 -18.84 -15.91 -8.30
C PRO A 305 -19.19 -14.94 -7.17
N PRO A 306 -20.43 -14.95 -6.66
CA PRO A 306 -20.82 -14.17 -5.49
C PRO A 306 -19.87 -14.41 -4.31
N ALA A 307 -19.67 -13.37 -3.49
CA ALA A 307 -18.82 -13.45 -2.32
C ALA A 307 -19.36 -14.49 -1.32
N PRO A 308 -18.56 -15.47 -0.89
CA PRO A 308 -18.91 -16.29 0.27
C PRO A 308 -19.04 -15.43 1.53
N PRO A 309 -19.91 -15.81 2.49
CA PRO A 309 -20.16 -15.03 3.71
C PRO A 309 -18.90 -14.72 4.54
N HIS A 310 -17.88 -15.59 4.52
CA HIS A 310 -16.64 -15.40 5.28
C HIS A 310 -15.65 -14.43 4.63
N LEU A 311 -15.80 -14.11 3.34
CA LEU A 311 -14.88 -13.25 2.58
C LEU A 311 -15.34 -11.79 2.56
N LYS A 312 -15.18 -11.11 3.70
CA LYS A 312 -15.60 -9.71 3.90
C LYS A 312 -14.82 -8.66 3.08
N LYS A 313 -13.70 -9.06 2.45
CA LYS A 313 -12.85 -8.20 1.61
C LYS A 313 -12.93 -8.60 0.12
N TYR A 314 -13.93 -9.38 -0.26
CA TYR A 314 -14.14 -9.77 -1.65
C TYR A 314 -14.43 -8.55 -2.53
N GLY A 315 -14.02 -8.59 -3.81
CA GLY A 315 -14.32 -7.53 -4.77
C GLY A 315 -13.31 -6.38 -4.87
N ARG A 316 -12.26 -6.36 -4.04
CA ARG A 316 -11.19 -5.35 -4.09
C ARG A 316 -9.79 -5.92 -4.17
N PHE A 317 -8.86 -5.12 -4.68
CA PHE A 317 -7.43 -5.42 -4.67
C PHE A 317 -6.72 -4.67 -3.55
N GLU A 318 -5.94 -5.38 -2.74
CA GLU A 318 -5.11 -4.82 -1.66
C GLU A 318 -3.62 -5.06 -1.94
N ARG A 319 -2.73 -4.42 -1.17
CA ARG A 319 -1.27 -4.64 -1.23
C ARG A 319 -0.65 -4.46 -2.63
N PRO A 320 -0.87 -3.32 -3.29
CA PRO A 320 -0.24 -3.08 -4.58
C PRO A 320 1.28 -2.98 -4.46
N GLN A 321 1.99 -3.81 -5.22
CA GLN A 321 3.44 -3.84 -5.30
C GLN A 321 3.88 -3.94 -6.76
N ILE A 322 4.93 -3.23 -7.15
CA ILE A 322 5.39 -3.22 -8.54
C ILE A 322 6.58 -4.17 -8.70
N LEU A 323 6.46 -5.14 -9.60
CA LEU A 323 7.59 -5.90 -10.10
C LEU A 323 8.28 -5.09 -11.19
N PHE A 324 9.59 -4.92 -11.01
CA PHE A 324 10.47 -4.34 -12.01
C PHE A 324 11.20 -5.45 -12.74
N LEU A 325 11.15 -5.42 -14.06
CA LEU A 325 11.99 -6.28 -14.90
C LEU A 325 13.04 -5.42 -15.58
N LYS A 326 14.32 -5.76 -15.41
CA LYS A 326 15.46 -4.99 -15.94
C LYS A 326 15.34 -3.49 -15.60
N GLY A 327 14.93 -3.19 -14.37
CA GLY A 327 14.78 -1.83 -13.84
C GLY A 327 13.54 -1.06 -14.30
N LYS A 328 12.61 -1.65 -15.06
CA LYS A 328 11.38 -1.00 -15.55
C LYS A 328 10.14 -1.59 -14.88
N PRO A 329 9.17 -0.76 -14.43
CA PRO A 329 7.86 -1.26 -14.00
C PRO A 329 7.24 -2.15 -15.08
N ALA A 330 6.94 -3.40 -14.75
CA ALA A 330 6.45 -4.39 -15.72
C ALA A 330 5.14 -5.02 -15.29
N TYR A 331 4.97 -5.32 -14.00
CA TYR A 331 3.75 -5.90 -13.45
C TYR A 331 3.34 -5.20 -12.15
N LEU A 332 2.03 -5.06 -11.95
CA LEU A 332 1.44 -4.73 -10.67
C LEU A 332 0.94 -6.03 -10.03
N PHE A 333 1.51 -6.36 -8.88
CA PHE A 333 1.04 -7.42 -8.01
C PHE A 333 0.06 -6.82 -7.01
N THR A 334 -1.06 -7.49 -6.80
CA THR A 334 -2.05 -7.16 -5.78
C THR A 334 -2.51 -8.45 -5.12
N THR A 335 -3.29 -8.35 -4.04
CA THR A 335 -4.00 -9.49 -3.46
C THR A 335 -5.51 -9.32 -3.59
N SER A 336 -6.22 -10.40 -3.90
CA SER A 336 -7.68 -10.44 -3.89
C SER A 336 -8.21 -11.70 -3.20
N GLN A 337 -9.29 -11.58 -2.43
CA GLN A 337 -10.01 -12.73 -1.91
C GLN A 337 -10.72 -13.51 -3.02
N GLY A 338 -10.93 -14.82 -2.82
CA GLY A 338 -11.51 -15.74 -3.80
C GLY A 338 -10.49 -16.73 -4.35
N GLY A 339 -10.65 -17.12 -5.61
CA GLY A 339 -9.77 -18.08 -6.28
C GLY A 339 -10.13 -19.53 -5.98
N LYS A 340 -9.26 -20.47 -6.37
CA LYS A 340 -9.50 -21.92 -6.33
C LYS A 340 -9.91 -22.41 -4.93
N TYR A 341 -9.31 -21.86 -3.88
CA TYR A 341 -9.50 -22.30 -2.50
C TYR A 341 -10.44 -21.38 -1.69
N MET A 342 -11.08 -20.40 -2.32
CA MET A 342 -11.98 -19.44 -1.66
C MET A 342 -11.39 -18.80 -0.39
N SER A 343 -10.10 -18.46 -0.45
CA SER A 343 -9.34 -17.75 0.57
C SER A 343 -8.84 -16.42 0.00
N SER A 344 -7.58 -16.35 -0.42
CA SER A 344 -6.98 -15.23 -1.13
C SER A 344 -5.72 -15.65 -1.87
N SER A 345 -5.41 -14.91 -2.93
CA SER A 345 -4.20 -15.08 -3.70
C SER A 345 -3.75 -13.79 -4.35
N PRO A 346 -2.48 -13.69 -4.75
CA PRO A 346 -2.04 -12.65 -5.64
C PRO A 346 -2.87 -12.62 -6.93
N PHE A 347 -3.25 -11.43 -7.36
CA PHE A 347 -3.78 -11.15 -8.69
C PHE A 347 -2.88 -10.13 -9.35
N ILE A 348 -2.44 -10.39 -10.58
CA ILE A 348 -1.43 -9.57 -11.23
C ILE A 348 -1.95 -8.92 -12.50
N PHE A 349 -1.39 -7.75 -12.79
CA PHE A 349 -1.62 -7.00 -14.01
C PHE A 349 -0.28 -6.79 -14.72
N LYS A 350 -0.30 -6.86 -16.05
CA LYS A 350 0.80 -6.39 -16.87
C LYS A 350 0.66 -4.88 -17.08
N ILE A 351 1.77 -4.16 -17.00
CA ILE A 351 1.84 -2.71 -17.21
C ILE A 351 2.36 -2.49 -18.64
N GLN A 352 1.48 -2.09 -19.57
CA GLN A 352 1.79 -1.93 -20.99
C GLN A 352 1.98 -0.47 -21.40
#